data_AF-A0A916SH80-F1
#
_entry.id   AF-A0A916SH80-F1
#
_cell.length_a   1.000
_cell.length_b   1.000
_cell.length_c   1.000
_cell.angle_alpha   90.00
_cell.angle_beta   90.00
_cell.angle_gamma   90.00
#
_symmetry.space_group_name_H-M   'P 1'
#
loop_
_entity.id
_entity.type
_entity.pdbx_description
1 polymer ?
#
loop_
_entity_poly.entity_id
_entity_poly.type
_entity_poly.pdbx_seq_one_letter_code
_entity_poly.pdbx_strand_id
1 'polypeptide(L)'
;MSPTPERAARAEHRWPAVAALLVAIVLYALLPSSFLPELRYTAVAIAALMFIPLIAVNPLRFHRQTKWSRRLSVGQVLFLGAANLVALVQLVYELVHADKSDGPGLLLAAAQVWITNVIVFALIYWEMDRGGPVTRTQAKRTDLPRADFRFPQDEDHDAVREVAVRSSNTSDWTASYVDYLYFSASNSMAFSPTDAMPLSHRAKLLMLIESFAGFVILALVIARAVSLLG
;
A
#
# COMPACT_ATOMS: atom_id res chain seq x y z
N MET A 1 -23.66 -31.54 -12.73
CA MET A 1 -22.69 -30.51 -12.30
C MET A 1 -21.50 -30.60 -13.23
N SER A 2 -21.36 -29.66 -14.16
CA SER A 2 -20.11 -29.48 -14.91
C SER A 2 -18.99 -29.14 -13.92
N PRO A 3 -17.78 -29.69 -14.08
CA PRO A 3 -16.65 -29.30 -13.25
C PRO A 3 -16.43 -27.80 -13.43
N THR A 4 -16.50 -27.04 -12.33
CA THR A 4 -16.14 -25.62 -12.33
C THR A 4 -14.69 -25.53 -12.81
N PRO A 5 -14.37 -24.74 -13.85
CA PRO A 5 -13.01 -24.67 -14.36
C PRO A 5 -12.04 -24.32 -13.23
N GLU A 6 -10.91 -25.01 -13.19
CA GLU A 6 -9.79 -24.71 -12.33
C GLU A 6 -9.31 -23.27 -12.64
N ARG A 7 -8.91 -22.51 -11.61
CA ARG A 7 -8.40 -21.13 -11.77
C ARG A 7 -7.35 -21.08 -12.89
N ALA A 8 -7.54 -20.19 -13.86
CA ALA A 8 -6.53 -19.90 -14.87
C ALA A 8 -5.54 -18.84 -14.36
N ALA A 9 -5.91 -18.09 -13.31
CA ALA A 9 -5.06 -17.09 -12.68
C ALA A 9 -3.78 -17.73 -12.12
N ARG A 10 -2.63 -17.36 -12.68
CA ARG A 10 -1.33 -17.76 -12.14
C ARG A 10 -1.13 -17.12 -10.77
N ALA A 11 -0.54 -17.87 -9.84
CA ALA A 11 -0.15 -17.34 -8.53
C ALA A 11 0.67 -16.04 -8.67
N GLU A 12 0.28 -15.03 -7.90
CA GLU A 12 0.84 -13.69 -7.94
C GLU A 12 2.33 -13.71 -7.61
N HIS A 13 3.11 -12.94 -8.37
CA HIS A 13 4.55 -12.81 -8.16
C HIS A 13 4.82 -11.92 -6.95
N ARG A 14 5.73 -12.33 -6.06
CA ARG A 14 5.94 -11.61 -4.78
C ARG A 14 6.82 -10.37 -4.88
N TRP A 15 7.63 -10.29 -5.92
CA TRP A 15 8.66 -9.27 -6.07
C TRP A 15 8.16 -7.82 -6.04
N PRO A 16 7.00 -7.46 -6.61
CA PRO A 16 6.49 -6.09 -6.48
C PRO A 16 6.25 -5.67 -5.03
N ALA A 17 5.58 -6.50 -4.23
CA ALA A 17 5.34 -6.21 -2.81
C ALA A 17 6.64 -6.23 -1.99
N VAL A 18 7.55 -7.16 -2.29
CA VAL A 18 8.88 -7.26 -1.66
C VAL A 18 9.73 -6.01 -1.94
N ALA A 19 9.78 -5.57 -3.20
CA ALA A 19 10.52 -4.39 -3.61
C ALA A 19 9.95 -3.13 -2.96
N ALA A 20 8.63 -2.97 -2.96
CA ALA A 20 7.99 -1.84 -2.30
C ALA A 20 8.28 -1.81 -0.79
N LEU A 21 8.24 -2.97 -0.13
CA LEU A 21 8.55 -3.05 1.29
C LEU A 21 10.01 -2.70 1.60
N LEU A 22 10.96 -3.17 0.77
CA LEU A 22 12.36 -2.77 0.88
C LEU A 22 12.53 -1.26 0.68
N VAL A 23 11.83 -0.68 -0.31
CA VAL A 23 11.83 0.78 -0.53
C VAL A 23 11.30 1.51 0.70
N ALA A 24 10.17 1.09 1.28
CA ALA A 24 9.63 1.71 2.49
C ALA A 24 10.62 1.63 3.68
N ILE A 25 11.29 0.49 3.88
CA ILE A 25 12.31 0.33 4.93
C ILE A 25 13.49 1.29 4.68
N VAL A 26 13.99 1.37 3.45
CA VAL A 26 15.11 2.24 3.09
C VAL A 26 14.75 3.71 3.24
N LEU A 27 13.57 4.14 2.76
CA LEU A 27 13.09 5.52 2.92
C LEU A 27 12.97 5.89 4.39
N TYR A 28 12.42 4.99 5.21
CA TYR A 28 12.31 5.20 6.65
C TYR A 28 13.67 5.24 7.35
N ALA A 29 14.63 4.42 6.92
CA ALA A 29 15.99 4.43 7.47
C ALA A 29 16.77 5.71 7.14
N LEU A 30 16.51 6.30 5.96
CA LEU A 30 17.15 7.50 5.44
C LEU A 30 16.41 8.80 5.78
N LEU A 31 15.42 8.75 6.68
CA LEU A 31 14.67 9.93 7.10
C LEU A 31 15.64 10.96 7.75
N PRO A 32 15.62 12.25 7.37
CA PRO A 32 16.51 13.27 7.93
C PRO A 32 16.31 13.57 9.43
N SER A 33 15.19 13.14 10.02
CA SER A 33 14.78 13.60 11.35
C SER A 33 15.76 13.21 12.48
N SER A 34 15.91 14.12 13.44
CA SER A 34 16.79 14.01 14.61
C SER A 34 16.04 13.61 15.90
N PHE A 35 14.71 13.50 15.86
CA PHE A 35 13.87 13.38 17.05
C PHE A 35 14.16 12.12 17.88
N LEU A 36 14.23 10.94 17.26
CA LEU A 36 14.51 9.65 17.95
C LEU A 36 15.27 8.66 17.04
N PRO A 37 16.59 8.86 16.82
CA PRO A 37 17.38 8.00 15.93
C PRO A 37 17.37 6.53 16.37
N GLU A 38 17.46 6.27 17.68
CA GLU A 38 17.45 4.91 18.24
C GLU A 38 16.13 4.17 17.95
N LEU A 39 14.99 4.86 18.12
CA LEU A 39 13.68 4.28 17.83
C LEU A 39 13.52 3.99 16.33
N ARG A 40 14.04 4.87 15.46
CA ARG A 40 14.02 4.70 14.01
C ARG A 40 14.77 3.44 13.59
N TYR A 41 16.03 3.29 14.00
CA TYR A 41 16.82 2.11 13.64
C TYR A 41 16.29 0.82 14.27
N THR A 42 15.73 0.91 15.48
CA THR A 42 15.03 -0.21 16.10
C THR A 42 13.83 -0.63 15.26
N ALA A 43 13.03 0.32 14.77
CA ALA A 43 11.88 0.02 13.92
C ALA A 43 12.30 -0.59 12.57
N VAL A 44 13.36 -0.06 11.94
CA VAL A 44 13.96 -0.64 10.73
C VAL A 44 14.41 -2.09 10.97
N ALA A 45 15.09 -2.35 12.08
CA ALA A 45 15.56 -3.69 12.43
C ALA A 45 14.39 -4.66 12.64
N ILE A 46 13.34 -4.23 13.34
CA ILE A 46 12.12 -5.04 13.54
C ILE A 46 11.45 -5.33 12.20
N ALA A 47 11.26 -4.31 11.34
CA ALA A 47 10.64 -4.49 10.03
C ALA A 47 11.44 -5.46 9.15
N ALA A 48 12.78 -5.34 9.13
CA ALA A 48 13.65 -6.25 8.41
C ALA A 48 13.59 -7.67 8.97
N LEU A 49 13.57 -7.83 10.29
CA LEU A 49 13.49 -9.13 10.95
C LEU A 49 12.17 -9.85 10.68
N MET A 50 11.05 -9.12 10.68
CA MET A 50 9.73 -9.67 10.31
C MET A 50 9.68 -10.10 8.84
N PHE A 51 10.44 -9.42 7.97
CA PHE A 51 10.43 -9.66 6.54
C PHE A 51 11.11 -10.97 6.12
N ILE A 52 12.20 -11.36 6.79
CA ILE A 52 12.97 -12.58 6.50
C ILE A 52 12.08 -13.84 6.45
N PRO A 53 11.29 -14.16 7.50
CA PRO A 53 10.41 -15.32 7.46
C PRO A 53 9.32 -15.24 6.39
N LEU A 54 8.82 -14.05 6.05
CA LEU A 54 7.81 -13.91 4.99
C LEU A 54 8.38 -14.31 3.63
N ILE A 55 9.62 -13.92 3.32
CA ILE A 55 10.33 -14.37 2.11
C ILE A 55 10.52 -15.88 2.14
N ALA A 56 10.97 -16.44 3.26
CA ALA A 56 11.25 -17.87 3.38
C ALA A 56 10.01 -18.75 3.12
N VAL A 57 8.81 -18.34 3.57
CA VAL A 57 7.57 -19.12 3.40
C VAL A 57 7.12 -19.19 1.95
N ASN A 58 7.32 -18.13 1.15
CA ASN A 58 7.25 -18.28 -0.30
C ASN A 58 8.27 -17.38 -1.02
N PRO A 59 9.31 -17.92 -1.66
CA PRO A 59 10.37 -17.07 -2.21
C PRO A 59 9.97 -16.32 -3.48
N LEU A 60 9.10 -16.90 -4.33
CA LEU A 60 8.83 -16.36 -5.68
C LEU A 60 7.36 -16.04 -5.95
N ARG A 61 6.44 -16.86 -5.46
CA ARG A 61 4.99 -16.74 -5.73
C ARG A 61 4.16 -17.08 -4.50
N PHE A 62 3.02 -16.42 -4.34
CA PHE A 62 2.09 -16.64 -3.22
C PHE A 62 1.31 -17.97 -3.37
N HIS A 63 1.93 -19.10 -3.04
CA HIS A 63 1.30 -20.43 -3.13
C HIS A 63 0.75 -20.96 -1.80
N ARG A 64 1.45 -20.69 -0.70
CA ARG A 64 1.13 -21.20 0.64
C ARG A 64 0.81 -20.06 1.58
N GLN A 65 -0.34 -20.16 2.25
CA GLN A 65 -0.70 -19.30 3.37
C GLN A 65 -0.95 -20.16 4.61
N THR A 66 -0.18 -19.91 5.66
CA THR A 66 -0.48 -20.46 6.99
C THR A 66 -1.11 -19.35 7.85
N LYS A 67 -1.83 -19.73 8.91
CA LYS A 67 -2.38 -18.74 9.87
C LYS A 67 -1.28 -17.85 10.45
N TRP A 68 -0.09 -18.42 10.68
CA TRP A 68 1.07 -17.68 11.17
C TRP A 68 1.63 -16.70 10.12
N SER A 69 1.86 -17.16 8.88
CA SER A 69 2.40 -16.28 7.83
C SER A 69 1.45 -15.12 7.52
N ARG A 70 0.13 -15.37 7.58
CA ARG A 70 -0.88 -14.31 7.42
C ARG A 70 -0.84 -13.28 8.55
N ARG A 71 -0.78 -13.74 9.81
CA ARG A 71 -0.66 -12.83 10.97
C ARG A 71 0.61 -12.01 10.93
N LEU A 72 1.72 -12.63 10.52
CA LEU A 72 3.01 -11.94 10.37
C LEU A 72 2.96 -10.89 9.25
N SER A 73 2.37 -11.20 8.08
CA SER A 73 2.23 -10.26 6.97
C SER A 73 1.39 -9.05 7.38
N VAL A 74 0.21 -9.30 7.97
CA VAL A 74 -0.67 -8.23 8.47
C VAL A 74 0.04 -7.42 9.57
N GLY A 75 0.71 -8.09 10.51
CA GLY A 75 1.46 -7.43 11.58
C GLY A 75 2.56 -6.53 11.05
N GLN A 76 3.30 -6.96 10.02
CA GLN A 76 4.36 -6.17 9.40
C GLN A 76 3.82 -4.91 8.72
N VAL A 77 2.71 -5.03 8.00
CA VAL A 77 2.07 -3.88 7.35
C VAL A 77 1.53 -2.89 8.39
N LEU A 78 0.88 -3.38 9.46
CA LEU A 78 0.40 -2.53 10.55
C LEU A 78 1.55 -1.84 11.29
N PHE A 79 2.66 -2.55 11.51
CA PHE A 79 3.86 -2.01 12.12
C PHE A 79 4.46 -0.87 11.29
N LEU A 80 4.63 -1.08 9.98
CA LEU A 80 5.11 -0.04 9.07
C LEU A 80 4.15 1.17 9.03
N GLY A 81 2.84 0.93 9.06
CA GLY A 81 1.86 2.02 9.12
C GLY A 81 1.90 2.82 10.41
N ALA A 82 2.08 2.17 11.56
CA ALA A 82 2.28 2.87 12.83
C ALA A 82 3.58 3.70 12.82
N ALA A 83 4.67 3.12 12.33
CA ALA A 83 5.95 3.82 12.21
C ALA A 83 5.86 5.03 11.26
N ASN A 84 5.16 4.88 10.13
CA ASN A 84 4.96 5.97 9.18
C ASN A 84 4.03 7.07 9.74
N LEU A 85 3.01 6.71 10.53
CA LEU A 85 2.16 7.69 11.21
C LEU A 85 2.96 8.53 12.22
N VAL A 86 3.88 7.90 12.97
CA VAL A 86 4.79 8.63 13.87
C VAL A 86 5.68 9.58 13.07
N ALA A 87 6.24 9.13 11.95
CA ALA A 87 7.05 9.99 11.07
C ALA A 87 6.24 11.15 10.47
N LEU A 88 4.97 10.92 10.12
CA LEU A 88 4.07 11.98 9.67
C LEU A 88 3.83 13.03 10.76
N VAL A 89 3.56 12.62 12.00
CA VAL A 89 3.37 13.55 13.11
C VAL A 89 4.65 14.37 13.37
N GLN A 90 5.81 13.72 13.32
CA GLN A 90 7.11 14.40 13.42
C GLN A 90 7.30 15.42 12.29
N LEU A 91 7.02 15.03 11.05
CA LEU A 91 7.10 15.92 9.90
C LEU A 91 6.17 17.12 10.03
N VAL A 92 4.93 16.92 10.49
CA VAL A 92 3.98 18.02 10.74
C VAL A 92 4.54 18.98 11.79
N TYR A 93 5.11 18.45 12.88
CA TYR A 93 5.72 19.26 13.91
C TYR A 93 6.90 20.10 13.38
N GLU A 94 7.80 19.46 12.62
CA GLU A 94 8.96 20.10 12.00
C GLU A 94 8.55 21.16 10.97
N LEU A 95 7.55 20.88 10.11
CA LEU A 95 7.05 21.86 9.13
C LEU A 95 6.45 23.11 9.78
N VAL A 96 5.86 22.98 10.97
CA VAL A 96 5.24 24.08 11.72
C VAL A 96 6.26 24.88 12.55
N HIS A 97 7.30 24.23 13.10
CA HIS A 97 8.21 24.85 14.07
C HIS A 97 9.63 25.13 13.55
N ALA A 98 10.04 24.59 12.40
CA ALA A 98 11.42 24.72 11.95
C ALA A 98 11.80 26.16 11.55
N ASP A 99 13.05 26.54 11.81
CA ASP A 99 13.66 27.79 11.33
C ASP A 99 13.92 27.76 9.82
N LYS A 100 14.07 28.94 9.19
CA LYS A 100 14.18 29.08 7.71
C LYS A 100 15.33 28.29 7.06
N SER A 101 16.36 27.87 7.82
CA SER A 101 17.56 27.22 7.28
C SER A 101 17.40 25.75 6.86
N ASP A 102 16.28 25.08 7.18
CA ASP A 102 16.11 23.64 6.98
C ASP A 102 15.17 23.24 5.80
N GLY A 103 14.97 24.14 4.83
CA GLY A 103 14.01 23.95 3.74
C GLY A 103 14.18 22.64 2.93
N PRO A 104 15.37 22.35 2.35
CA PRO A 104 15.57 21.15 1.53
C PRO A 104 15.42 19.83 2.30
N GLY A 105 15.85 19.78 3.55
CA GLY A 105 15.74 18.59 4.41
C GLY A 105 14.27 18.22 4.68
N LEU A 106 13.45 19.22 4.99
CA LEU A 106 12.02 19.05 5.21
C LEU A 106 11.26 18.60 3.96
N LEU A 107 11.63 19.10 2.78
CA LEU A 107 11.03 18.66 1.51
C LEU A 107 11.36 17.20 1.21
N LEU A 108 12.62 16.79 1.45
CA LEU A 108 13.03 15.40 1.30
C LEU A 108 12.29 14.49 2.30
N ALA A 109 12.20 14.90 3.56
CA ALA A 109 11.46 14.18 4.59
C ALA A 109 9.98 14.04 4.21
N ALA A 110 9.35 15.11 3.72
CA ALA A 110 7.97 15.09 3.25
C ALA A 110 7.76 14.11 2.10
N ALA A 111 8.65 14.10 1.11
CA ALA A 111 8.59 13.15 0.01
C ALA A 111 8.76 11.70 0.49
N GLN A 112 9.71 11.43 1.39
CA GLN A 112 9.93 10.09 1.95
C GLN A 112 8.73 9.58 2.74
N VAL A 113 8.15 10.42 3.61
CA VAL A 113 6.94 10.08 4.39
C VAL A 113 5.76 9.85 3.47
N TRP A 114 5.56 10.69 2.45
CA TRP A 114 4.48 10.53 1.49
C TRP A 114 4.61 9.25 0.66
N ILE A 115 5.78 8.96 0.09
CA ILE A 115 6.02 7.72 -0.68
C ILE A 115 5.82 6.49 0.22
N THR A 116 6.32 6.54 1.46
CA THR A 116 6.14 5.46 2.43
C THR A 116 4.67 5.27 2.78
N ASN A 117 3.91 6.36 2.92
CA ASN A 117 2.46 6.32 3.15
C ASN A 117 1.74 5.56 2.02
N VAL A 118 2.03 5.92 0.76
CA VAL A 118 1.48 5.22 -0.42
C VAL A 118 1.83 3.73 -0.40
N ILE A 119 3.09 3.38 -0.15
CA ILE A 119 3.50 1.96 -0.12
C ILE A 119 2.76 1.19 0.98
N VAL A 120 2.66 1.76 2.18
CA VAL A 120 2.00 1.13 3.32
C VAL A 120 0.51 0.94 3.04
N PHE A 121 -0.20 1.97 2.57
CA PHE A 121 -1.63 1.85 2.30
C PHE A 121 -1.91 0.89 1.14
N ALA A 122 -1.08 0.88 0.08
CA ALA A 122 -1.14 -0.15 -0.95
C ALA A 122 -1.03 -1.57 -0.36
N LEU A 123 -0.10 -1.80 0.57
CA LEU A 123 0.05 -3.08 1.26
C LEU A 123 -1.16 -3.40 2.15
N ILE A 124 -1.72 -2.40 2.85
CA ILE A 124 -2.94 -2.56 3.67
C ILE A 124 -4.09 -3.01 2.78
N TYR A 125 -4.35 -2.31 1.68
CA TYR A 125 -5.44 -2.63 0.75
C TYR A 125 -5.26 -4.02 0.13
N TRP A 126 -4.05 -4.32 -0.33
CA TRP A 126 -3.72 -5.61 -0.93
C TRP A 126 -3.83 -6.77 0.06
N GLU A 127 -3.40 -6.61 1.32
CA GLU A 127 -3.58 -7.64 2.35
C GLU A 127 -5.03 -7.77 2.78
N MET A 128 -5.79 -6.67 2.86
CA MET A 128 -7.18 -6.66 3.33
C MET A 128 -8.15 -7.30 2.32
N ASP A 129 -8.04 -6.91 1.04
CA ASP A 129 -9.04 -7.21 0.02
C ASP A 129 -9.14 -8.70 -0.32
N ARG A 130 -10.39 -9.19 -0.39
CA ARG A 130 -10.76 -10.59 -0.72
C ARG A 130 -9.95 -11.64 0.06
N GLY A 131 -9.59 -11.33 1.30
CA GLY A 131 -8.86 -12.24 2.20
C GLY A 131 -7.35 -12.36 1.92
N GLY A 132 -6.80 -11.46 1.11
CA GLY A 132 -5.36 -11.36 0.83
C GLY A 132 -4.89 -12.06 -0.44
N PRO A 133 -3.58 -11.94 -0.75
CA PRO A 133 -3.01 -12.33 -2.06
C PRO A 133 -3.09 -13.81 -2.39
N VAL A 134 -2.87 -14.67 -1.40
CA VAL A 134 -2.95 -16.12 -1.61
C VAL A 134 -4.39 -16.51 -1.89
N THR A 135 -5.34 -16.07 -1.08
CA THR A 135 -6.78 -16.34 -1.27
C THR A 135 -7.27 -15.80 -2.63
N ARG A 136 -6.87 -14.56 -2.98
CA ARG A 136 -7.24 -13.92 -4.25
C ARG A 136 -6.85 -14.73 -5.48
N THR A 137 -5.73 -15.45 -5.46
CA THR A 137 -5.26 -16.23 -6.62
C THR A 137 -5.55 -17.73 -6.52
N GLN A 138 -5.61 -18.31 -5.33
CA GLN A 138 -5.71 -19.76 -5.13
C GLN A 138 -7.14 -20.26 -4.85
N ALA A 139 -7.99 -19.45 -4.19
CA ALA A 139 -9.37 -19.89 -3.89
C ALA A 139 -10.21 -19.88 -5.18
N LYS A 140 -11.18 -20.80 -5.32
CA LYS A 140 -12.12 -20.78 -6.45
C LYS A 140 -12.90 -19.46 -6.45
N ARG A 141 -13.32 -18.99 -7.63
CA ARG A 141 -14.05 -17.71 -7.75
C ARG A 141 -15.33 -17.70 -6.90
N THR A 142 -16.02 -18.85 -6.77
CA THR A 142 -17.21 -19.04 -5.93
C THR A 142 -16.94 -18.93 -4.43
N ASP A 143 -15.70 -19.18 -4.02
CA ASP A 143 -15.29 -19.29 -2.62
C ASP A 143 -14.53 -18.03 -2.18
N LEU A 144 -14.42 -17.02 -3.05
CA LEU A 144 -13.77 -15.75 -2.73
C LEU A 144 -14.54 -14.99 -1.65
N PRO A 145 -13.84 -14.48 -0.63
CA PRO A 145 -14.45 -13.54 0.31
C PRO A 145 -15.02 -12.30 -0.40
N ARG A 146 -15.95 -11.62 0.26
CA ARG A 146 -16.52 -10.36 -0.22
C ARG A 146 -15.42 -9.36 -0.55
N ALA A 147 -15.57 -8.68 -1.68
CA ALA A 147 -14.64 -7.66 -2.13
C ALA A 147 -14.75 -6.38 -1.28
N ASP A 148 -13.60 -5.79 -0.97
CA ASP A 148 -13.49 -4.47 -0.35
C ASP A 148 -13.41 -3.36 -1.40
N PHE A 149 -12.84 -3.68 -2.56
CA PHE A 149 -12.71 -2.79 -3.70
C PHE A 149 -13.30 -3.41 -4.95
N ARG A 150 -13.96 -2.58 -5.75
CA ARG A 150 -14.44 -2.93 -7.10
C ARG A 150 -13.51 -2.28 -8.12
N PHE A 151 -12.81 -3.10 -8.89
CA PHE A 151 -11.95 -2.64 -9.99
C PHE A 151 -12.72 -2.66 -11.32
N PRO A 152 -12.33 -1.88 -12.34
CA PRO A 152 -13.03 -1.85 -13.63
C PRO A 152 -13.09 -3.23 -14.30
N GLN A 153 -12.02 -4.01 -14.16
CA GLN A 153 -11.94 -5.36 -14.71
C GLN A 153 -12.97 -6.32 -14.09
N ASP A 154 -13.54 -6.01 -12.93
CA ASP A 154 -14.68 -6.76 -12.37
C ASP A 154 -15.97 -6.57 -13.20
N GLU A 155 -16.10 -5.46 -13.94
CA GLU A 155 -17.33 -5.06 -14.66
C GLU A 155 -17.17 -5.08 -16.19
N ASP A 156 -15.96 -4.96 -16.74
CA ASP A 156 -15.66 -4.80 -18.18
C ASP A 156 -16.08 -5.95 -19.14
N HIS A 157 -16.82 -6.95 -18.68
CA HIS A 157 -17.16 -8.14 -19.46
C HIS A 157 -18.05 -7.89 -20.70
N ASP A 158 -18.81 -6.79 -20.72
CA ASP A 158 -19.70 -6.37 -21.80
C ASP A 158 -19.12 -5.20 -22.63
N ALA A 159 -17.86 -4.81 -22.36
CA ALA A 159 -17.16 -3.77 -23.10
C ALA A 159 -16.76 -4.21 -24.52
N VAL A 160 -16.20 -3.28 -25.30
CA VAL A 160 -15.61 -3.59 -26.62
C VAL A 160 -14.56 -4.70 -26.50
N ARG A 161 -14.37 -5.46 -27.59
CA ARG A 161 -13.60 -6.71 -27.59
C ARG A 161 -12.21 -6.56 -26.96
N GLU A 162 -11.48 -5.49 -27.30
CA GLU A 162 -10.14 -5.21 -26.79
C GLU A 162 -10.09 -4.94 -25.27
N VAL A 163 -11.19 -4.44 -24.68
CA VAL A 163 -11.32 -4.20 -23.23
C VAL A 163 -11.81 -5.46 -22.52
N ALA A 164 -12.87 -6.09 -23.04
CA ALA A 164 -13.49 -7.26 -22.41
C ALA A 164 -12.54 -8.46 -22.27
N VAL A 165 -11.49 -8.56 -23.08
CA VAL A 165 -10.41 -9.57 -22.98
C VAL A 165 -9.67 -9.50 -21.63
N ARG A 166 -9.66 -8.36 -20.95
CA ARG A 166 -9.04 -8.20 -19.61
C ARG A 166 -10.02 -8.38 -18.45
N SER A 167 -11.31 -8.57 -18.72
CA SER A 167 -12.31 -8.71 -17.67
C SER A 167 -12.07 -9.96 -16.82
N SER A 168 -12.57 -9.89 -15.59
CA SER A 168 -12.54 -10.96 -14.60
C SER A 168 -13.22 -12.24 -15.08
N ASN A 169 -14.23 -12.11 -15.95
CA ASN A 169 -15.00 -13.22 -16.51
C ASN A 169 -14.26 -13.95 -17.65
N THR A 170 -13.52 -13.23 -18.49
CA THR A 170 -12.84 -13.80 -19.67
C THR A 170 -11.44 -14.31 -19.36
N SER A 171 -10.71 -13.62 -18.48
CA SER A 171 -9.29 -13.87 -18.23
C SER A 171 -8.98 -14.39 -16.81
N ASP A 172 -10.00 -14.62 -15.99
CA ASP A 172 -9.86 -14.90 -14.56
C ASP A 172 -9.00 -13.83 -13.85
N TRP A 173 -9.13 -12.58 -14.29
CA TRP A 173 -8.35 -11.47 -13.74
C TRP A 173 -8.55 -11.32 -12.22
N THR A 174 -7.46 -10.97 -11.53
CA THR A 174 -7.44 -10.67 -10.10
C THR A 174 -6.48 -9.52 -9.87
N ALA A 175 -6.88 -8.57 -9.02
CA ALA A 175 -6.02 -7.45 -8.63
C ALA A 175 -4.73 -7.97 -8.00
N SER A 176 -3.61 -7.47 -8.49
CA SER A 176 -2.25 -7.68 -8.00
C SER A 176 -1.80 -6.49 -7.15
N TYR A 177 -0.66 -6.60 -6.47
CA TYR A 177 -0.09 -5.52 -5.67
C TYR A 177 0.06 -4.20 -6.45
N VAL A 178 0.40 -4.27 -7.74
CA VAL A 178 0.59 -3.07 -8.58
C VAL A 178 -0.72 -2.30 -8.75
N ASP A 179 -1.85 -3.00 -8.85
CA ASP A 179 -3.17 -2.38 -8.95
C ASP A 179 -3.50 -1.60 -7.66
N TYR A 180 -3.18 -2.16 -6.48
CA TYR A 180 -3.34 -1.45 -5.20
C TYR A 180 -2.33 -0.32 -5.00
N LEU A 181 -1.12 -0.42 -5.55
CA LEU A 181 -0.12 0.65 -5.51
C LEU A 181 -0.57 1.86 -6.34
N TYR A 182 -1.06 1.62 -7.55
CA TYR A 182 -1.65 2.66 -8.38
C TYR A 182 -2.88 3.29 -7.71
N PHE A 183 -3.76 2.47 -7.14
CA PHE A 183 -4.93 2.93 -6.41
C PHE A 183 -4.57 3.77 -5.18
N SER A 184 -3.60 3.34 -4.38
CA SER A 184 -3.13 4.09 -3.19
C SER A 184 -2.47 5.42 -3.58
N ALA A 185 -1.61 5.42 -4.61
CA ALA A 185 -1.00 6.64 -5.11
C ALA A 185 -2.07 7.65 -5.59
N SER A 186 -3.05 7.19 -6.37
CA SER A 186 -4.14 8.03 -6.87
C SER A 186 -5.03 8.56 -5.72
N ASN A 187 -5.39 7.70 -4.76
CA ASN A 187 -6.17 8.11 -3.58
C ASN A 187 -5.42 9.13 -2.70
N SER A 188 -4.10 8.98 -2.53
CA SER A 188 -3.28 9.91 -1.75
C SER A 188 -3.14 11.29 -2.40
N MET A 189 -3.16 11.36 -3.74
CA MET A 189 -3.02 12.62 -4.48
C MET A 189 -4.32 13.41 -4.63
N ALA A 190 -5.49 12.79 -4.45
CA ALA A 190 -6.83 13.40 -4.61
C ALA A 190 -7.14 14.05 -5.98
N PHE A 191 -6.24 14.01 -6.96
CA PHE A 191 -6.39 14.61 -8.31
C PHE A 191 -6.52 13.59 -9.46
N SER A 192 -6.63 12.29 -9.16
CA SER A 192 -6.68 11.23 -10.18
C SER A 192 -8.11 10.69 -10.38
N PRO A 193 -8.47 10.19 -11.58
CA PRO A 193 -9.67 9.39 -11.73
C PRO A 193 -9.64 8.21 -10.76
N THR A 194 -10.73 8.04 -10.01
CA THR A 194 -10.89 6.97 -9.02
C THR A 194 -11.08 5.64 -9.75
N ASP A 195 -10.01 4.86 -9.85
CA ASP A 195 -10.01 3.61 -10.63
C ASP A 195 -10.74 2.47 -9.89
N ALA A 196 -10.57 2.38 -8.56
CA ALA A 196 -11.24 1.37 -7.74
C ALA A 196 -12.22 1.98 -6.72
N MET A 197 -13.45 1.47 -6.69
CA MET A 197 -14.50 1.96 -5.78
C MET A 197 -14.49 1.19 -4.45
N PRO A 198 -14.48 1.86 -3.27
CA PRO A 198 -14.55 1.19 -1.99
C PRO A 198 -15.98 0.69 -1.70
N LEU A 199 -16.11 -0.62 -1.50
CA LEU A 199 -17.38 -1.28 -1.21
C LEU A 199 -17.66 -1.42 0.29
N SER A 200 -16.60 -1.63 1.11
CA SER A 200 -16.75 -1.89 2.55
C SER A 200 -16.50 -0.64 3.40
N HIS A 201 -17.08 -0.59 4.61
CA HIS A 201 -16.86 0.52 5.54
C HIS A 201 -15.37 0.69 5.92
N ARG A 202 -14.66 -0.43 6.11
CA ARG A 202 -13.22 -0.40 6.41
C ARG A 202 -12.40 0.19 5.26
N ALA A 203 -12.74 -0.14 4.02
CA ALA A 203 -12.08 0.43 2.84
C ALA A 203 -12.30 1.95 2.77
N LYS A 204 -13.55 2.40 2.96
CA LYS A 204 -13.90 3.83 2.98
C LYS A 204 -13.12 4.61 4.05
N LEU A 205 -13.04 4.07 5.27
CA LEU A 205 -12.30 4.71 6.36
C LEU A 205 -10.79 4.77 6.10
N LEU A 206 -10.19 3.68 5.60
CA LEU A 206 -8.77 3.66 5.30
C LEU A 206 -8.42 4.63 4.15
N MET A 207 -9.27 4.71 3.13
CA MET A 207 -9.10 5.70 2.05
C MET A 207 -9.19 7.14 2.58
N LEU A 208 -10.15 7.41 3.46
CA LEU A 208 -10.29 8.72 4.10
C LEU A 208 -9.03 9.09 4.89
N ILE A 209 -8.49 8.16 5.67
CA ILE A 209 -7.26 8.39 6.45
C ILE A 209 -6.07 8.67 5.51
N GLU A 210 -5.89 7.85 4.47
CA GLU A 210 -4.78 8.01 3.52
C GLU A 210 -4.84 9.35 2.78
N SER A 211 -5.99 9.68 2.20
CA SER A 211 -6.21 10.92 1.45
C SER A 211 -6.05 12.14 2.34
N PHE A 212 -6.56 12.08 3.58
CA PHE A 212 -6.36 13.16 4.56
C PHE A 212 -4.89 13.35 4.93
N ALA A 213 -4.14 12.25 5.16
CA ALA A 213 -2.71 12.33 5.43
C ALA A 213 -1.95 12.94 4.24
N GLY A 214 -2.25 12.51 3.01
CA GLY A 214 -1.67 13.08 1.80
C GLY A 214 -1.97 14.58 1.65
N PHE A 215 -3.22 14.98 1.90
CA PHE A 215 -3.64 16.38 1.90
C PHE A 215 -2.88 17.22 2.93
N VAL A 216 -2.72 16.74 4.16
CA VAL A 216 -1.97 17.45 5.21
C VAL A 216 -0.51 17.66 4.82
N ILE A 217 0.16 16.62 4.29
CA ILE A 217 1.55 16.74 3.82
C ILE A 217 1.63 17.80 2.72
N LEU A 218 0.77 17.71 1.71
CA LEU A 218 0.76 18.64 0.58
C LEU A 218 0.53 20.09 1.03
N ALA A 219 -0.49 20.32 1.86
CA ALA A 219 -0.83 21.65 2.35
C ALA A 219 0.31 22.30 3.14
N LEU A 220 0.94 21.54 4.05
CA LEU A 220 2.06 22.04 4.86
C LEU A 220 3.32 22.28 4.04
N VAL A 221 3.62 21.41 3.07
CA VAL A 221 4.76 21.60 2.16
C VAL A 221 4.58 22.88 1.34
N ILE A 222 3.38 23.12 0.79
CA ILE A 222 3.09 24.35 0.04
C ILE A 222 3.21 25.57 0.96
N ALA A 223 2.59 25.54 2.14
CA ALA A 223 2.65 26.64 3.10
C ALA A 223 4.11 26.97 3.48
N ARG A 224 4.93 25.94 3.69
CA ARG A 224 6.36 26.10 4.01
C ARG A 224 7.14 26.69 2.85
N ALA A 225 6.91 26.22 1.62
CA ALA A 225 7.56 26.76 0.43
C ALA A 225 7.25 28.25 0.25
N VAL A 226 6.00 28.68 0.47
CA VAL A 226 5.60 30.09 0.43
C VAL A 226 6.30 30.89 1.53
N SER A 227 6.37 30.38 2.76
CA SER A 227 7.03 31.04 3.89
C SER A 227 8.55 31.22 3.73
N LEU A 228 9.19 30.43 2.86
CA LEU A 228 10.63 30.55 2.57
C LEU A 228 10.93 31.58 1.49
N LEU A 229 9.96 31.88 0.61
CA LEU A 229 10.08 32.88 -0.44
C LEU A 229 9.72 34.31 0.02
N GLY A 230 8.94 34.44 1.11
CA GLY A 230 8.58 35.70 1.77
C GLY A 230 9.42 36.00 3.01
#